data_AF-A0A0A0BMF4-F1
#
_entry.id   AF-A0A0A0BMF4-F1
#
_cell.length_a   1.000
_cell.length_b   1.000
_cell.length_c   1.000
_cell.angle_alpha   90.00
_cell.angle_beta   90.00
_cell.angle_gamma   90.00
#
_symmetry.space_group_name_H-M   'P 1'
#
loop_
_entity.id
_entity.type
_entity.pdbx_description
1 polymer ?
#
loop_
_entity_poly.entity_id
_entity_poly.type
_entity_poly.pdbx_seq_one_letter_code
_entity_poly.pdbx_strand_id
1 'polypeptide(L)'
;HMIIAGLARTFDALPLGVPLNLAAMAQAVTGGITGLFVAALQVAGPLIVVLFLADIGLGLLTRVAPALNAFALGFPLKILLTITLSAMVFLALPQIISALTDTAVTNVLEVGR
;
A
#
# COMPACT_ATOMS: atom_id res chain seq x y z
N HIS A 1 16.57 -15.79 -5.67
CA HIS A 1 16.45 -14.82 -6.77
C HIS A 1 14.99 -14.72 -7.21
N MET A 2 14.20 -13.86 -6.56
CA MET A 2 12.75 -13.80 -6.79
C MET A 2 12.40 -13.25 -8.18
N ILE A 3 13.20 -12.31 -8.68
CA ILE A 3 13.02 -11.75 -10.03
C ILE A 3 13.25 -12.82 -11.10
N ILE A 4 14.36 -13.56 -11.01
CA ILE A 4 14.67 -14.61 -12.00
C ILE A 4 13.65 -15.77 -11.91
N ALA A 5 13.26 -16.17 -10.71
CA ALA A 5 12.24 -17.19 -10.52
C ALA A 5 10.87 -16.74 -11.05
N GLY A 6 10.50 -15.47 -10.85
CA GLY A 6 9.27 -14.88 -11.40
C GLY A 6 9.29 -14.85 -12.93
N LEU A 7 10.42 -14.51 -13.54
CA LEU A 7 10.61 -14.50 -14.99
C LEU A 7 10.58 -15.91 -15.58
N ALA A 8 11.10 -16.91 -14.88
CA ALA A 8 10.94 -18.31 -15.29
C ALA A 8 9.46 -18.74 -15.23
N ARG A 9 8.73 -18.30 -14.20
CA ARG A 9 7.31 -18.63 -13.98
C ARG A 9 6.38 -18.02 -15.03
N THR A 10 6.77 -16.95 -15.72
CA THR A 10 5.91 -16.38 -16.77
C THR A 10 5.68 -17.33 -17.94
N PHE A 11 6.60 -18.28 -18.17
CA PHE A 11 6.40 -19.32 -19.19
C PHE A 11 5.36 -20.38 -18.79
N ASP A 12 5.08 -20.55 -17.50
CA ASP A 12 3.95 -21.35 -17.01
C ASP A 12 2.63 -20.60 -17.18
N ALA A 13 2.64 -19.28 -17.00
CA ALA A 13 1.45 -18.43 -17.11
C ALA A 13 1.09 -18.09 -18.57
N LEU A 14 2.06 -18.04 -19.48
CA LEU A 14 1.89 -17.74 -20.90
C LEU A 14 2.66 -18.77 -21.75
N PRO A 15 2.12 -19.99 -21.90
CA PRO A 15 2.76 -21.02 -22.71
C PRO A 15 2.79 -20.62 -24.19
N LEU A 16 3.93 -20.87 -24.83
CA LEU A 16 4.13 -20.57 -26.25
C LEU A 16 3.23 -21.49 -27.10
N GLY A 17 2.48 -20.90 -28.03
CA GLY A 17 1.64 -21.64 -28.99
C GLY A 17 0.20 -21.89 -28.54
N VAL A 18 -0.21 -21.45 -27.35
CA VAL A 18 -1.60 -21.50 -26.88
C VAL A 18 -2.27 -20.12 -27.08
N PRO A 19 -3.52 -20.05 -27.56
CA PRO A 19 -4.24 -18.79 -27.68
C PRO A 19 -4.46 -18.15 -26.29
N LEU A 20 -4.27 -16.84 -26.26
CA LEU A 20 -4.24 -16.06 -25.03
C LEU A 20 -5.66 -15.82 -24.50
N ASN A 21 -5.91 -16.08 -23.22
CA ASN A 21 -7.20 -15.79 -22.59
C ASN A 21 -7.27 -14.31 -22.16
N LEU A 22 -7.69 -13.44 -23.08
CA LEU A 22 -7.82 -11.99 -22.84
C LEU A 22 -8.75 -11.65 -21.66
N ALA A 23 -9.80 -12.46 -21.42
CA ALA A 23 -10.72 -12.23 -20.32
C ALA A 23 -10.05 -12.50 -18.96
N ALA A 24 -9.32 -13.60 -18.83
CA ALA A 24 -8.56 -13.91 -17.61
C ALA A 24 -7.47 -12.86 -17.35
N MET A 25 -6.78 -12.38 -18.39
CA MET A 25 -5.83 -11.29 -18.25
C MET A 25 -6.48 -9.99 -17.78
N ALA A 26 -7.61 -9.61 -18.38
CA ALA A 26 -8.32 -8.40 -17.97
C ALA A 26 -8.75 -8.48 -16.50
N GLN A 27 -9.22 -9.65 -16.04
CA GLN A 27 -9.55 -9.91 -14.63
C GLN A 27 -8.31 -9.82 -13.72
N ALA A 28 -7.18 -10.41 -14.11
CA ALA A 28 -5.96 -10.33 -13.31
C ALA A 28 -5.39 -8.91 -13.22
N VAL A 29 -5.45 -8.13 -14.30
CA VAL A 29 -5.01 -6.73 -14.30
C VAL A 29 -5.92 -5.89 -13.41
N THR A 30 -7.24 -5.99 -13.59
CA THR A 30 -8.21 -5.23 -12.78
C THR A 30 -8.14 -5.62 -11.31
N GLY A 31 -8.12 -6.91 -11.00
CA GLY A 31 -7.95 -7.44 -9.64
C GLY A 31 -6.61 -7.04 -9.01
N GLY A 32 -5.52 -7.03 -9.80
CA GLY A 32 -4.21 -6.55 -9.37
C GLY A 32 -4.20 -5.07 -9.01
N ILE A 33 -4.85 -4.22 -9.81
CA ILE A 33 -5.00 -2.78 -9.50
C ILE A 33 -5.83 -2.57 -8.23
N THR A 34 -6.95 -3.29 -8.08
CA THR A 34 -7.75 -3.23 -6.85
C THR A 34 -6.93 -3.68 -5.63
N GLY A 35 -6.21 -4.78 -5.74
CA GLY A 35 -5.32 -5.28 -4.70
C GLY A 35 -4.23 -4.28 -4.32
N LEU A 36 -3.64 -3.59 -5.30
CA LEU A 36 -2.65 -2.54 -5.06
C LEU A 36 -3.26 -1.35 -4.29
N PHE A 37 -4.46 -0.92 -4.64
CA PHE A 37 -5.14 0.17 -3.94
C PHE A 37 -5.48 -0.22 -2.48
N VAL A 38 -5.97 -1.44 -2.27
CA VAL A 38 -6.25 -1.98 -0.95
C VAL A 38 -4.97 -2.09 -0.12
N ALA A 39 -3.88 -2.60 -0.69
CA ALA A 39 -2.59 -2.69 -0.02
C ALA A 39 -2.04 -1.31 0.37
N ALA A 40 -2.11 -0.33 -0.54
CA ALA A 40 -1.69 1.03 -0.27
C ALA A 40 -2.49 1.65 0.89
N LEU A 41 -3.81 1.45 0.92
CA LEU A 41 -4.66 1.91 2.01
C LEU A 41 -4.40 1.17 3.32
N GLN A 42 -4.09 -0.13 3.30
CA GLN A 42 -3.76 -0.87 4.53
C GLN A 42 -2.43 -0.40 5.13
N VAL A 43 -1.43 -0.12 4.28
CA VAL A 43 -0.12 0.37 4.72
C VAL A 43 -0.20 1.82 5.21
N ALA A 44 -0.83 2.71 4.43
CA ALA A 44 -0.92 4.13 4.76
C ALA A 44 -2.06 4.48 5.73
N GLY A 45 -3.09 3.63 5.82
CA GLY A 45 -4.32 3.87 6.56
C GLY A 45 -4.13 4.26 8.03
N PRO A 46 -3.33 3.52 8.82
CA PRO A 46 -3.05 3.88 10.20
C PRO A 46 -2.45 5.29 10.33
N LEU A 47 -1.52 5.65 9.44
CA LEU A 47 -0.90 6.97 9.41
C LEU A 47 -1.90 8.06 9.04
N ILE A 48 -2.73 7.83 8.02
CA ILE A 48 -3.80 8.75 7.60
C ILE A 48 -4.75 9.04 8.76
N VAL A 49 -5.19 8.01 9.49
CA VAL A 49 -6.09 8.16 10.65
C VAL A 49 -5.44 9.01 11.74
N VAL A 50 -4.18 8.74 12.09
CA VAL A 50 -3.50 9.50 13.15
C VAL A 50 -3.30 10.97 12.73
N LEU A 51 -2.89 11.23 11.48
CA LEU A 51 -2.72 12.60 11.00
C LEU A 51 -4.05 13.36 10.92
N PHE A 52 -5.13 12.68 10.53
CA PHE A 52 -6.47 13.25 10.54
C PHE A 52 -6.95 13.58 11.96
N LEU A 53 -6.69 12.71 12.93
CA LEU A 53 -6.99 12.99 14.34
C LEU A 53 -6.15 14.14 14.88
N ALA A 54 -4.88 14.27 14.45
CA ALA A 54 -4.04 15.40 14.81
C ALA A 54 -4.61 16.72 14.26
N ASP A 55 -5.15 16.73 13.05
CA ASP A 55 -5.83 17.89 12.46
C ASP A 55 -7.07 18.29 13.26
N ILE A 56 -7.90 17.31 13.65
CA ILE A 56 -9.06 17.55 14.51
C ILE A 56 -8.62 18.11 15.87
N GLY A 57 -7.58 17.52 16.47
CA GLY A 57 -7.04 17.93 17.77
C GLY A 57 -6.51 19.37 17.74
N LEU A 58 -5.77 19.74 16.68
CA LEU A 58 -5.28 21.10 16.49
C LEU A 58 -6.42 22.10 16.26
N GLY A 59 -7.42 21.74 15.45
CA GLY A 59 -8.60 22.57 15.23
C GLY A 59 -9.38 22.84 16.52
N LEU A 60 -9.55 21.80 17.36
CA LEU A 60 -10.14 21.95 18.68
C LEU A 60 -9.27 22.80 19.61
N LEU A 61 -7.96 22.61 19.59
CA LEU A 61 -7.01 23.38 20.39
C LEU A 61 -7.07 24.88 20.06
N THR A 62 -7.17 25.24 18.78
CA THR A 62 -7.33 26.65 18.36
C THR A 62 -8.64 27.26 18.86
N ARG A 63 -9.70 26.46 19.00
CA ARG A 63 -10.97 26.93 19.59
C ARG A 63 -10.83 27.22 21.08
N VAL A 64 -10.08 26.39 21.81
CA VAL A 64 -9.88 26.54 23.26
C VAL A 64 -8.80 27.58 23.60
N ALA A 65 -7.77 27.69 22.76
CA ALA A 65 -6.65 28.62 22.92
C ALA A 65 -6.41 29.39 21.61
N PRO A 66 -7.19 30.46 21.34
CA PRO A 66 -7.13 31.21 20.08
C PRO A 66 -5.80 31.92 19.82
N ALA A 67 -5.03 32.17 20.89
CA ALA A 67 -3.70 32.77 20.81
C ALA A 67 -2.64 31.81 20.25
N LEU A 68 -2.89 30.49 20.22
CA LEU A 68 -1.97 29.52 19.66
C LEU A 68 -2.11 29.47 18.13
N ASN A 69 -0.99 29.69 17.43
CA ASN A 69 -0.93 29.56 15.99
C ASN A 69 -0.92 28.06 15.58
N ALA A 70 -2.09 27.56 15.16
CA ALA A 70 -2.23 26.17 14.72
C ALA A 70 -1.35 25.78 13.54
N PHE A 71 -1.08 26.71 12.61
CA PHE A 71 -0.16 26.43 11.49
C PHE A 71 1.27 26.25 11.99
N ALA A 72 1.72 27.08 12.93
CA ALA A 72 3.06 26.97 13.51
C ALA A 72 3.26 25.67 14.30
N LEU A 73 2.21 25.17 14.98
CA LEU A 73 2.27 23.93 15.75
C LEU A 73 2.02 22.67 14.90
N GLY A 74 1.22 22.79 13.84
CA GLY A 74 0.77 21.66 13.04
C GLY A 74 1.90 20.98 12.27
N PHE A 75 2.80 21.75 11.65
CA PHE A 75 3.92 21.17 10.91
C PHE A 75 4.87 20.37 11.82
N PRO A 76 5.41 20.92 12.94
CA PRO A 76 6.25 20.15 13.85
C PRO A 76 5.57 18.88 14.38
N LEU A 77 4.29 18.97 14.75
CA LEU A 77 3.54 17.83 15.26
C LEU A 77 3.38 16.73 14.21
N LYS A 78 2.96 17.08 12.98
CA LYS A 78 2.78 16.12 11.89
C LYS A 78 4.10 15.47 11.48
N ILE A 79 5.21 16.22 11.47
CA ILE A 79 6.54 15.68 11.17
C ILE A 79 6.93 14.63 12.22
N LEU A 80 6.80 14.95 13.51
CA LEU A 80 7.09 14.01 14.60
C LEU A 80 6.24 12.75 14.49
N LEU A 81 4.91 12.89 14.37
CA LEU A 81 3.99 11.76 14.23
C LEU A 81 4.37 10.90 13.02
N THR A 82 4.61 11.51 11.87
CA THR A 82 4.94 10.79 10.64
C THR A 82 6.24 10.01 10.78
N ILE A 83 7.31 10.62 11.32
CA ILE A 83 8.60 9.94 11.50
C ILE A 83 8.45 8.75 12.46
N THR A 84 7.80 8.96 13.61
CA THR A 84 7.62 7.90 14.62
C THR A 84 6.77 6.74 14.10
N LEU A 85 5.66 7.02 13.43
CA LEU A 85 4.77 5.99 12.88
C LEU A 85 5.40 5.30 11.67
N SER A 86 6.11 6.04 10.81
CA SER A 86 6.80 5.47 9.65
C SER A 86 7.90 4.50 10.07
N ALA A 87 8.56 4.74 11.20
CA ALA A 87 9.53 3.77 11.74
C ALA A 87 8.86 2.42 12.07
N MET A 88 7.64 2.41 12.61
CA MET A 88 6.88 1.18 12.84
C MET A 88 6.46 0.50 11.54
N VAL A 89 5.99 1.27 10.56
CA VAL A 89 5.64 0.75 9.22
C VAL A 89 6.87 0.14 8.55
N PHE A 90 8.03 0.78 8.67
CA PHE A 90 9.28 0.31 8.11
C PHE A 90 9.70 -1.06 8.65
N LEU A 91 9.46 -1.34 9.94
CA LEU A 91 9.72 -2.65 10.53
C LEU A 91 8.77 -3.74 10.01
N ALA A 92 7.53 -3.38 9.68
CA ALA A 92 6.54 -4.31 9.13
C ALA A 92 6.66 -4.52 7.61
N LEU A 93 7.32 -3.60 6.90
CA LEU A 93 7.42 -3.61 5.43
C LEU A 93 7.91 -4.93 4.83
N PRO A 94 8.98 -5.59 5.33
CA PRO A 94 9.46 -6.84 4.73
C PRO A 94 8.40 -7.94 4.70
N GLN A 95 7.62 -8.06 5.79
CA GLN A 95 6.55 -9.04 5.89
C GLN A 95 5.40 -8.69 4.93
N ILE A 96 5.01 -7.42 4.88
CA ILE A 96 3.95 -6.93 3.98
C ILE A 96 4.34 -7.18 2.52
N ILE A 97 5.57 -6.84 2.13
CA ILE A 97 6.05 -7.03 0.75
C ILE A 97 6.07 -8.52 0.38
N SER A 98 6.50 -9.40 1.30
CA SER A 98 6.50 -10.84 1.03
C SER A 98 5.08 -11.38 0.77
N ALA A 99 4.12 -11.02 1.62
CA ALA A 99 2.72 -11.44 1.48
C ALA A 99 2.06 -10.90 0.20
N LEU A 100 2.32 -9.63 -0.14
CA LEU A 100 1.82 -9.02 -1.37
C LEU A 100 2.42 -9.66 -2.61
N THR A 101 3.72 -10.00 -2.58
CA THR A 101 4.39 -10.62 -3.71
C THR A 101 3.91 -12.05 -3.93
N ASP A 102 3.70 -12.83 -2.87
CA ASP A 102 3.16 -14.20 -2.96
C ASP A 102 1.74 -14.19 -3.53
N THR A 103 0.90 -13.24 -3.09
CA THR A 103 -0.45 -13.04 -3.63
C THR A 103 -0.41 -12.65 -5.10
N ALA A 104 0.46 -11.70 -5.47
CA ALA A 104 0.61 -11.26 -6.86
C ALA A 104 1.08 -12.38 -7.79
N VAL A 105 2.06 -13.18 -7.36
CA VAL A 105 2.56 -14.33 -8.14
C VAL A 105 1.46 -15.38 -8.32
N THR A 106 0.67 -15.66 -7.29
CA THR A 106 -0.44 -16.62 -7.37
C THR A 106 -1.49 -16.16 -8.37
N ASN A 107 -1.90 -14.88 -8.31
CA ASN A 107 -2.90 -14.32 -9.22
C ASN A 107 -2.43 -14.32 -10.68
N VAL A 108 -1.15 -14.11 -10.95
CA VAL A 108 -0.59 -14.19 -12.32
C VAL A 108 -0.60 -15.63 -12.84
N LEU A 109 -0.32 -16.61 -11.97
CA LEU A 109 -0.32 -18.02 -12.36
C LEU A 109 -1.71 -18.56 -12.69
N GLU A 110 -2.76 -18.01 -12.08
CA GLU A 110 -4.15 -18.35 -12.40
C GLU A 110 -4.55 -17.94 -13.82
N VAL A 111 -3.90 -16.95 -14.42
CA VAL A 111 -4.18 -16.50 -15.80
C VAL A 111 -3.77 -17.54 -16.85
N GLY A 112 -2.77 -18.37 -16.55
CA GLY A 112 -2.25 -19.39 -17.46
C GLY A 112 -2.96 -20.74 -17.38
N ARG A 113 -3.87 -20.92 -16.42
CA ARG A 113 -4.73 -22.11 -16.31
C ARG A 113 -6.08 -21.87 -16.99
#